data_AF-A0A533SL91-F1
#
_entry.id   AF-A0A533SL91-F1
#
_cell.length_a   1.000
_cell.length_b   1.000
_cell.length_c   1.000
_cell.angle_alpha   90.00
_cell.angle_beta   90.00
_cell.angle_gamma   90.00
#
_symmetry.space_group_name_H-M   'P 1'
#
loop_
_entity.id
_entity.type
_entity.pdbx_description
1 polymer ?
#
loop_
_entity_poly.entity_id
_entity_poly.type
_entity_poly.pdbx_seq_one_letter_code
_entity_poly.pdbx_strand_id
1 'polypeptide(L)'
;MKLISRRISFMVVLLLLLSVAGQAAAQTQSVSVAWGQPVRLTDPKIQSWSPTIIADAAGNVHLMWSQTMMTGSPAGMGDTLYYTRWDGEKWTTPSDVRVSSNN
;
A
#
# COMPACT_ATOMS: atom_id res chain seq x y z
N MET A 1 -44.13 -49.00 9.89
CA MET A 1 -43.78 -47.68 10.47
C MET A 1 -42.34 -47.55 10.98
N LYS A 2 -41.77 -48.50 11.75
CA LYS A 2 -40.42 -48.37 12.34
C LYS A 2 -39.26 -48.20 11.33
N LEU A 3 -39.35 -48.82 10.14
CA LEU A 3 -38.31 -48.75 9.10
C LEU A 3 -38.24 -47.37 8.40
N ILE A 4 -39.39 -46.70 8.26
CA ILE A 4 -39.51 -45.36 7.64
C ILE A 4 -38.95 -44.30 8.60
N SER A 5 -39.29 -44.41 9.89
CA SER A 5 -38.71 -43.57 10.95
C SER A 5 -37.18 -43.66 11.01
N ARG A 6 -36.61 -44.87 10.87
CA ARG A 6 -35.16 -45.07 10.89
C ARG A 6 -34.44 -44.45 9.69
N ARG A 7 -35.09 -44.41 8.52
CA ARG A 7 -34.58 -43.74 7.32
C ARG A 7 -34.64 -42.22 7.43
N ILE A 8 -35.72 -41.67 8.01
CA ILE A 8 -35.88 -40.23 8.23
C ILE A 8 -34.86 -39.72 9.24
N SER A 9 -34.66 -40.41 10.37
CA SER A 9 -33.62 -40.04 11.33
C SER A 9 -32.22 -40.03 10.71
N PHE A 10 -31.92 -40.98 9.83
CA PHE A 10 -30.62 -41.02 9.16
C PHE A 10 -30.42 -39.85 8.20
N MET A 11 -31.46 -39.47 7.44
CA MET A 11 -31.42 -38.29 6.58
C MET A 11 -31.27 -36.98 7.37
N VAL A 12 -31.95 -36.84 8.51
CA VAL A 12 -31.84 -35.64 9.36
C VAL A 12 -30.44 -35.53 9.95
N VAL A 13 -29.86 -36.64 10.43
CA VAL A 13 -28.47 -36.65 10.94
C VAL A 13 -27.47 -36.34 9.82
N LEU A 14 -27.66 -36.87 8.61
CA LEU A 14 -26.80 -36.59 7.47
C LEU A 14 -26.87 -35.10 7.06
N LEU A 15 -28.07 -34.52 7.06
CA LEU A 15 -28.27 -33.08 6.78
C LEU A 15 -27.66 -32.19 7.87
N LEU A 16 -27.72 -32.61 9.13
CA LEU A 16 -27.06 -31.92 10.25
C LEU A 16 -25.53 -32.04 10.19
N LEU A 17 -24.99 -33.15 9.69
CA LEU A 17 -23.55 -33.31 9.49
C LEU A 17 -23.02 -32.50 8.29
N LEU A 18 -23.83 -32.35 7.24
CA LEU A 18 -23.49 -31.55 6.06
C LEU A 18 -23.55 -30.03 6.31
N SER A 19 -24.38 -29.56 7.25
CA SER A 19 -24.48 -28.13 7.56
C SER A 19 -23.27 -27.57 8.33
N VAL A 20 -22.55 -28.43 9.07
CA VAL A 20 -21.33 -28.05 9.80
C VAL A 20 -20.11 -27.98 8.86
N ALA A 21 -20.07 -28.81 7.81
CA ALA A 21 -18.96 -28.86 6.86
C ALA A 21 -18.89 -27.64 5.91
N GLY A 22 -19.99 -26.89 5.76
CA GLY A 22 -20.07 -25.73 4.87
C GLY A 22 -19.61 -24.40 5.49
N GLN A 23 -19.33 -24.36 6.80
CA GLN A 23 -18.89 -23.14 7.47
C GLN A 23 -17.36 -23.04 7.45
N ALA A 24 -16.79 -22.92 6.26
CA ALA A 24 -15.46 -22.32 6.14
C ALA A 24 -15.63 -20.84 6.49
N ALA A 25 -15.26 -20.45 7.71
CA ALA A 25 -15.14 -19.04 8.05
C ALA A 25 -14.27 -18.38 6.98
N ALA A 26 -14.79 -17.35 6.31
CA ALA A 26 -14.00 -16.53 5.41
C ALA A 26 -12.87 -15.92 6.24
N GLN A 27 -11.69 -16.54 6.18
CA GLN A 27 -10.51 -16.00 6.82
C GLN A 27 -10.10 -14.78 6.01
N THR A 28 -10.40 -13.60 6.52
CA THR A 28 -9.79 -12.36 6.01
C THR A 28 -8.29 -12.54 6.16
N GLN A 29 -7.57 -12.55 5.05
CA GLN A 29 -6.11 -12.60 5.03
C GLN A 29 -5.61 -11.22 5.47
N SER A 30 -5.68 -10.96 6.78
CA SER A 30 -5.04 -9.81 7.40
C SER A 30 -3.53 -10.05 7.34
N VAL A 31 -2.91 -9.62 6.23
CA VAL A 31 -1.46 -9.46 6.22
C VAL A 31 -1.16 -8.37 7.24
N SER A 32 -0.60 -8.75 8.38
CA SER A 32 -0.10 -7.78 9.34
C SER A 32 1.05 -7.02 8.68
N VAL A 33 0.82 -5.76 8.33
CA VAL A 33 1.87 -4.88 7.82
C VAL A 33 2.66 -4.38 9.02
N ALA A 34 3.91 -4.83 9.15
CA ALA A 34 4.84 -4.28 10.12
C ALA A 34 5.48 -3.01 9.54
N TRP A 35 5.36 -1.90 10.25
CA TRP A 35 6.06 -0.67 9.89
C TRP A 35 7.56 -0.80 10.19
N GLY A 36 8.40 -0.45 9.22
CA GLY A 36 9.85 -0.35 9.38
C GLY A 36 10.31 1.00 9.93
N GLN A 37 11.62 1.19 10.01
CA GLN A 37 12.21 2.50 10.33
C GLN A 37 11.91 3.51 9.20
N PRO A 38 11.53 4.77 9.52
CA PRO A 38 11.32 5.79 8.50
C PRO A 38 12.59 6.06 7.70
N VAL A 39 12.44 6.18 6.38
CA VAL A 39 13.53 6.59 5.47
C VAL A 39 13.33 8.06 5.12
N ARG A 40 14.37 8.88 5.35
CA ARG A 40 14.36 10.27 4.90
C ARG A 40 14.68 10.33 3.41
N LEU A 41 13.81 10.97 2.63
CA LEU A 41 13.94 11.14 1.18
C LEU A 41 14.39 12.54 0.76
N THR A 42 14.40 13.50 1.69
CA THR A 42 14.77 14.91 1.45
C THR A 42 16.12 15.25 2.07
N ASP A 43 16.78 16.31 1.59
CA ASP A 43 17.96 16.86 2.25
C ASP A 43 17.53 17.57 3.56
N PRO A 44 18.08 17.20 4.73
CA PRO A 44 17.72 17.81 6.00
C PRO A 44 18.05 19.31 6.12
N LYS A 45 18.91 19.85 5.23
CA LYS A 45 19.29 21.27 5.19
C LYS A 45 18.34 22.11 4.34
N ILE A 46 17.47 21.47 3.56
CA ILE A 46 16.55 22.12 2.62
C ILE A 46 15.12 21.96 3.14
N GLN A 47 14.39 23.06 3.19
CA GLN A 47 12.98 23.00 3.58
C GLN A 47 12.18 22.33 2.45
N SER A 48 11.39 21.31 2.79
CA SER A 48 10.55 20.55 1.86
C SER A 48 9.10 20.54 2.35
N TRP A 49 8.12 20.60 1.45
CA TRP A 49 6.70 20.64 1.78
C TRP A 49 5.82 20.13 0.64
N SER A 50 4.52 20.02 0.93
CA SER A 50 3.46 19.60 -0.01
C SER A 50 3.78 18.29 -0.76
N PRO A 51 4.06 17.18 -0.05
CA PRO A 51 4.30 15.92 -0.72
C PRO A 51 3.02 15.40 -1.41
N THR A 52 3.20 14.76 -2.56
CA THR A 52 2.17 13.99 -3.27
C THR A 52 2.73 12.62 -3.59
N ILE A 53 2.00 11.55 -3.22
CA ILE A 53 2.42 10.16 -3.41
C ILE A 53 1.33 9.37 -4.13
N ILE A 54 1.71 8.62 -5.17
CA ILE A 54 0.81 7.73 -5.93
C ILE A 54 1.51 6.41 -6.24
N ALA A 55 0.75 5.32 -6.34
CA ALA A 55 1.25 4.03 -6.82
C ALA A 55 0.70 3.74 -8.22
N ASP A 56 1.52 3.14 -9.09
CA ASP A 56 1.09 2.66 -10.41
C ASP A 56 0.74 1.16 -10.41
N ALA A 57 0.15 0.68 -11.51
CA ALA A 57 -0.27 -0.72 -11.64
C ALA A 57 0.89 -1.72 -11.71
N ALA A 58 2.13 -1.26 -11.95
CA ALA A 58 3.32 -2.10 -11.93
C ALA A 58 3.93 -2.20 -10.51
N GLY A 59 3.35 -1.50 -9.53
CA GLY A 59 3.81 -1.50 -8.14
C GLY A 59 4.91 -0.46 -7.85
N ASN A 60 5.23 0.43 -8.79
CA ASN A 60 6.12 1.55 -8.47
C ASN A 60 5.37 2.60 -7.67
N VAL A 61 6.07 3.28 -6.77
CA VAL A 61 5.52 4.42 -6.00
C VAL A 61 6.21 5.69 -6.44
N HIS A 62 5.44 6.68 -6.87
CA HIS A 62 5.92 7.98 -7.32
C HIS A 62 5.69 8.98 -6.20
N LEU A 63 6.74 9.68 -5.79
CA LEU A 63 6.69 10.73 -4.78
C LEU A 63 7.24 12.03 -5.35
N MET A 64 6.47 13.10 -5.15
CA MET A 64 6.82 14.46 -5.56
C MET A 64 6.69 15.41 -4.37
N TRP A 65 7.54 16.43 -4.29
CA TRP A 65 7.46 17.48 -3.26
C TRP A 65 8.01 18.79 -3.78
N SER A 66 7.62 19.89 -3.13
CA SER A 66 8.23 21.20 -3.32
C SER A 66 9.35 21.40 -2.31
N GLN A 67 10.44 22.05 -2.72
CA GLN A 67 11.51 22.46 -1.81
C GLN A 67 12.15 23.78 -2.24
N THR A 68 12.85 24.44 -1.30
CA THR A 68 13.61 25.66 -1.59
C THR A 68 14.81 25.36 -2.49
N MET A 69 15.15 26.28 -3.39
CA MET A 69 16.38 26.17 -4.22
C MET A 69 17.68 26.28 -3.41
N MET A 70 17.65 26.94 -2.25
CA MET A 70 18.83 27.23 -1.44
C MET A 70 18.55 26.97 0.04
N THR A 71 19.60 26.57 0.76
CA THR A 71 19.56 26.39 2.22
C THR A 71 19.37 27.74 2.89
N GLY A 72 18.39 27.85 3.79
CA GLY A 72 18.11 29.08 4.53
C GLY A 72 17.13 30.06 3.85
N SER A 73 16.68 29.76 2.63
CA SER A 73 15.57 30.51 2.02
C SER A 73 14.23 30.15 2.68
N PRO A 74 13.31 31.10 2.88
CA PRO A 74 11.94 30.80 3.30
C PRO A 74 11.21 29.91 2.29
N ALA A 75 10.37 28.98 2.77
CA ALA A 75 9.47 28.23 1.91
C ALA A 75 8.57 29.16 1.06
N GLY A 76 8.40 28.82 -0.22
CA GLY A 76 7.60 29.61 -1.17
C GLY A 76 8.40 30.64 -1.97
N MET A 77 9.71 30.82 -1.70
CA MET A 77 10.58 31.69 -2.50
C MET A 77 11.59 30.88 -3.30
N GLY A 78 11.35 30.77 -4.62
CA GLY A 78 12.21 30.01 -5.52
C GLY A 78 12.06 28.52 -5.32
N ASP A 79 10.86 28.00 -5.60
CA ASP A 79 10.53 26.60 -5.37
C ASP A 79 10.90 25.74 -6.58
N THR A 80 11.39 24.55 -6.29
CA THR A 80 11.67 23.50 -7.27
C THR A 80 10.79 22.30 -6.97
N LEU A 81 10.36 21.62 -8.03
CA LEU A 81 9.58 20.41 -7.93
C LEU A 81 10.53 19.23 -7.99
N TYR A 82 10.60 18.45 -6.93
CA TYR A 82 11.45 17.26 -6.86
C TYR A 82 10.63 15.99 -7.01
N TYR A 83 11.29 14.96 -7.51
CA TYR A 83 10.71 13.65 -7.78
C TYR A 83 11.63 12.51 -7.38
N THR A 84 11.04 11.44 -6.84
CA THR A 84 11.70 10.13 -6.63
C THR A 84 10.68 9.01 -6.86
N ARG A 85 11.17 7.82 -7.24
CA ARG A 85 10.36 6.64 -7.50
C ARG A 85 10.86 5.45 -6.68
N TRP A 86 9.96 4.74 -6.01
CA TRP A 86 10.19 3.40 -5.51
C TRP A 86 10.04 2.40 -6.66
N ASP A 87 11.05 1.58 -6.91
CA ASP A 87 11.06 0.58 -8.00
C ASP A 87 10.67 -0.84 -7.56
N GLY A 88 10.27 -1.02 -6.29
CA GLY A 88 10.03 -2.33 -5.69
C GLY A 88 11.10 -2.72 -4.68
N GLU A 89 12.32 -2.17 -4.79
CA GLU A 89 13.45 -2.48 -3.93
C GLU A 89 14.06 -1.24 -3.26
N LYS A 90 14.08 -0.10 -3.97
CA LYS A 90 14.70 1.14 -3.51
C LYS A 90 14.03 2.38 -4.10
N TRP A 91 14.26 3.50 -3.43
CA TRP A 91 13.97 4.83 -3.99
C TRP A 91 15.07 5.25 -4.97
N THR A 92 14.71 5.80 -6.12
CA THR A 92 15.66 6.47 -7.01
C THR A 92 16.22 7.72 -6.35
N THR A 93 17.39 8.19 -6.80
CA THR A 93 17.94 9.47 -6.34
C THR A 93 16.93 10.59 -6.65
N PRO A 94 16.56 11.42 -5.65
CA PRO A 94 15.75 12.61 -5.87
C PRO A 94 16.31 13.51 -6.97
N SER A 95 15.45 13.92 -7.92
CA SER A 95 15.82 14.81 -9.02
C SER A 95 14.83 15.97 -9.15
N ASP A 96 15.34 17.15 -9.54
CA ASP A 96 14.49 18.28 -9.93
C ASP A 96 13.81 17.98 -11.28
N VAL A 97 12.48 18.09 -11.31
CA VAL A 97 11.63 17.86 -12.49
C VAL A 97 11.87 18.93 -13.57
N ARG A 98 12.38 20.13 -13.21
CA ARG A 98 12.77 21.14 -14.22
C ARG A 98 13.97 20.72 -15.07
N VAL A 99 14.76 19.74 -14.62
CA VAL A 99 15.84 19.14 -15.41
C VAL A 99 15.34 17.87 -16.10
N SER A 100 14.24 17.99 -16.85
CA SER A 100 14.10 17.17 -18.05
C SER A 100 15.19 17.66 -18.99
N SER A 101 16.27 16.89 -19.16
CA SER A 101 17.24 17.16 -20.23
C SER A 101 16.46 17.27 -21.54
N ASN A 102 16.55 18.44 -22.17
CA ASN A 102 16.23 18.57 -23.58
C ASN A 102 16.99 17.46 -24.32
N ASN A 103 16.30 16.78 -25.23
CA ASN A 103 16.94 15.96 -26.28
C ASN A 103 18.11 16.70 -26.92
#